data_AF-A0A1D6JZT6-F1
#
_entry.id   AF-A0A1D6JZT6-F1
#
_cell.length_a   1.000
_cell.length_b   1.000
_cell.length_c   1.000
_cell.angle_alpha   90.00
_cell.angle_beta   90.00
_cell.angle_gamma   90.00
#
_symmetry.space_group_name_H-M   'P 1'
#
loop_
_entity.id
_entity.type
_entity.pdbx_description
1 polymer ?
#
loop_
_entity_poly.entity_id
_entity_poly.type
_entity_poly.pdbx_seq_one_letter_code
_entity_poly.pdbx_strand_id
1 'polypeptide(L)'
;MESSAKKLSSLRITSLDGDDDETEDPHQPPPAGPSAAAADSDDDDEEEEAEVTLGVLSKPKHPGLLLRHLFPSKAGGIPAWLDPVNLPSGKSSCCGFCGEPLQFVLQIYAAVEDNVAAFHRTLFMFMCPSMACLLRDQHEQWKHKHGNPCRR
;
A
#
# COMPACT_ATOMS: atom_id res chain seq x y z
N MET A 1 18.12 24.68 -20.27
CA MET A 1 17.75 23.31 -19.86
C MET A 1 17.60 23.33 -18.35
N GLU A 2 16.38 23.58 -17.87
CA GLU A 2 16.07 23.71 -16.45
C GLU A 2 15.78 22.30 -15.89
N SER A 3 16.56 21.89 -14.89
CA SER A 3 16.54 20.52 -14.33
C SER A 3 15.19 20.16 -13.68
N SER A 4 14.64 19.00 -14.07
CA SER A 4 13.40 18.37 -13.59
C SER A 4 13.30 18.19 -12.07
N ALA A 5 14.37 18.44 -11.31
CA ALA A 5 14.38 18.37 -9.86
C ALA A 5 13.51 19.44 -9.18
N LYS A 6 13.19 20.56 -9.86
CA LYS A 6 12.38 21.65 -9.29
C LYS A 6 10.87 21.37 -9.22
N LYS A 7 10.38 20.29 -9.86
CA LYS A 7 8.94 20.04 -10.02
C LYS A 7 8.31 19.13 -8.96
N LEU A 8 9.11 18.63 -8.02
CA LEU A 8 8.66 17.70 -6.97
C LEU A 8 8.50 18.36 -5.58
N SER A 9 8.78 19.67 -5.45
CA SER A 9 8.65 20.40 -4.18
C SER A 9 7.20 20.69 -3.76
N SER A 10 6.23 20.43 -4.65
CA SER A 10 4.81 20.75 -4.45
C SER A 10 4.00 19.65 -3.78
N LEU A 11 4.56 18.45 -3.58
CA LEU A 11 3.82 17.34 -2.95
C LEU A 11 3.99 17.43 -1.42
N ARG A 12 3.10 18.19 -0.76
CA ARG A 12 2.94 18.17 0.69
C ARG A 12 1.73 17.32 1.04
N ILE A 13 1.96 16.23 1.77
CA ILE A 13 0.91 15.41 2.38
C ILE A 13 0.69 16.01 3.77
N THR A 14 -0.49 16.59 4.02
CA THR A 14 -0.89 17.10 5.33
C THR A 14 -1.54 15.98 6.14
N SER A 15 -1.17 15.83 7.42
CA SER A 15 -1.89 14.99 8.38
C SER A 15 -3.27 15.58 8.65
N LEU A 16 -4.30 14.72 8.61
CA LEU A 16 -5.63 15.01 9.09
C LEU A 16 -5.66 14.60 10.56
N ASP A 17 -5.51 15.58 11.46
CA ASP A 17 -5.88 15.43 12.86
C ASP A 17 -7.38 15.77 12.97
N GLY A 18 -8.18 14.80 13.40
CA GLY A 18 -9.61 14.93 13.62
C GLY A 18 -10.01 14.08 14.81
N ASP A 19 -10.00 14.71 15.98
CA ASP A 19 -10.68 14.26 17.20
C ASP A 19 -12.20 14.25 16.97
N ASP A 20 -12.88 13.16 17.33
CA ASP A 20 -14.33 13.08 17.60
C ASP A 20 -14.55 11.80 18.44
N ASP A 21 -14.58 11.92 19.77
CA ASP A 21 -15.75 12.10 20.66
C ASP A 21 -16.50 10.77 20.92
N GLU A 22 -16.14 10.16 22.06
CA GLU A 22 -16.74 8.97 22.66
C GLU A 22 -18.15 9.31 23.18
N THR A 23 -19.18 8.60 22.70
CA THR A 23 -20.53 8.65 23.29
C THR A 23 -20.87 7.32 23.95
N GLU A 24 -20.84 7.32 25.28
CA GLU A 24 -21.30 6.24 26.16
C GLU A 24 -22.85 6.28 26.28
N ASP A 25 -23.52 5.13 26.13
CA ASP A 25 -24.93 4.95 26.55
C ASP A 25 -25.04 3.69 27.46
N PRO A 26 -25.48 3.83 28.72
CA PRO A 26 -25.60 2.74 29.69
C PRO A 26 -27.00 2.11 29.67
N HIS A 27 -27.18 0.80 29.87
CA HIS A 27 -28.28 0.20 30.69
C HIS A 27 -28.33 -1.35 30.68
N GLN A 28 -27.93 -1.94 31.82
CA GLN A 28 -28.63 -2.97 32.64
C GLN A 28 -28.80 -4.45 32.17
N PRO A 29 -28.54 -5.47 33.05
CA PRO A 29 -28.49 -6.90 32.68
C PRO A 29 -29.85 -7.64 32.72
N PRO A 30 -29.98 -8.80 32.05
CA PRO A 30 -31.20 -9.63 32.10
C PRO A 30 -31.21 -10.62 33.28
N PRO A 31 -32.40 -11.10 33.74
CA PRO A 31 -32.54 -12.02 34.87
C PRO A 31 -32.42 -13.50 34.46
N ALA A 32 -32.22 -14.34 35.48
CA ALA A 32 -31.79 -15.75 35.39
C ALA A 32 -32.90 -16.81 35.17
N GLY A 33 -32.56 -17.84 34.38
CA GLY A 33 -32.98 -19.26 34.48
C GLY A 33 -34.07 -19.77 33.51
N PRO A 34 -34.26 -21.10 33.32
CA PRO A 34 -33.34 -22.24 33.38
C PRO A 34 -33.37 -23.17 32.11
N SER A 35 -32.28 -23.94 31.93
CA SER A 35 -32.17 -25.29 31.30
C SER A 35 -33.12 -25.71 30.17
N ALA A 36 -32.60 -25.81 28.93
CA ALA A 36 -33.05 -26.79 27.93
C ALA A 36 -31.91 -27.12 26.97
N ALA A 37 -31.70 -28.42 26.74
CA ALA A 37 -30.71 -28.99 25.85
C ALA A 37 -31.12 -28.83 24.36
N ALA A 38 -30.18 -28.44 23.52
CA ALA A 38 -30.05 -28.86 22.12
C ALA A 38 -28.64 -28.49 21.64
N ALA A 39 -28.01 -29.38 20.89
CA ALA A 39 -26.72 -29.17 20.28
C ALA A 39 -26.84 -28.13 19.15
N ASP A 40 -26.03 -27.09 19.23
CA ASP A 40 -25.39 -26.49 18.07
C ASP A 40 -23.92 -26.41 18.47
N SER A 41 -23.07 -27.22 17.84
CA SER A 41 -21.69 -26.79 17.71
C SER A 41 -21.76 -25.74 16.63
N ASP A 42 -21.92 -24.48 17.05
CA ASP A 42 -21.51 -23.34 16.25
C ASP A 42 -20.05 -23.60 15.90
N ASP A 43 -19.82 -24.18 14.72
CA ASP A 43 -18.54 -24.11 14.03
C ASP A 43 -18.48 -22.65 13.59
N ASP A 44 -18.15 -21.78 14.56
CA ASP A 44 -17.81 -20.40 14.34
C ASP A 44 -16.56 -20.46 13.45
N ASP A 45 -16.80 -20.47 12.13
CA ASP A 45 -15.84 -20.03 11.13
C ASP A 45 -15.51 -18.57 11.48
N GLU A 46 -14.66 -18.37 12.50
CA GLU A 46 -14.02 -17.10 12.81
C GLU A 46 -13.19 -16.74 11.57
N GLU A 47 -13.82 -16.07 10.60
CA GLU A 47 -13.14 -15.42 9.49
C GLU A 47 -12.12 -14.48 10.11
N GLU A 48 -10.86 -14.94 10.20
CA GLU A 48 -9.75 -14.19 10.75
C GLU A 48 -9.70 -12.84 10.03
N GLU A 49 -10.11 -11.78 10.73
CA GLU A 49 -10.15 -10.44 10.16
C GLU A 49 -8.74 -10.09 9.68
N ALA A 50 -8.62 -9.67 8.42
CA ALA A 50 -7.33 -9.37 7.84
C ALA A 50 -6.62 -8.26 8.64
N GLU A 51 -5.47 -8.58 9.24
CA GLU A 51 -4.68 -7.62 10.00
C GLU A 51 -4.23 -6.46 9.10
N VAL A 52 -4.45 -5.22 9.55
CA VAL A 52 -4.06 -4.01 8.82
C VAL A 52 -2.83 -3.39 9.46
N THR A 53 -1.72 -3.35 8.72
CA THR A 53 -0.53 -2.59 9.12
C THR A 53 -0.60 -1.15 8.64
N LEU A 54 -0.48 -0.19 9.56
CA LEU A 54 -0.38 1.24 9.24
C LEU A 54 1.08 1.73 9.30
N GLY A 55 1.44 2.65 8.40
CA GLY A 55 2.77 3.23 8.32
C GLY A 55 2.76 4.75 8.21
N VAL A 56 3.64 5.42 8.96
CA VAL A 56 3.81 6.88 8.93
C VAL A 56 5.13 7.24 8.25
N LEU A 57 5.07 8.18 7.30
CA LEU A 57 6.27 8.65 6.63
C LEU A 57 7.06 9.59 7.56
N SER A 58 8.31 9.22 7.82
CA SER A 58 9.25 10.03 8.59
C SER A 58 10.59 10.14 7.88
N LYS A 59 11.34 11.22 8.16
CA LYS A 59 12.72 11.35 7.66
C LYS A 59 13.60 10.32 8.38
N PRO A 60 14.45 9.58 7.65
CA PRO A 60 15.33 8.61 8.29
C PRO A 60 16.31 9.32 9.21
N LYS A 61 16.56 8.76 10.40
CA LYS A 61 17.56 9.27 11.34
C LYS A 61 18.96 9.27 10.72
N HIS A 62 19.25 8.26 9.88
CA HIS A 62 20.53 8.09 9.19
C HIS A 62 20.29 7.53 7.78
N PRO A 63 21.03 7.99 6.75
CA PRO A 63 20.88 7.47 5.39
C PRO A 63 21.12 5.96 5.26
N GLY A 64 21.95 5.39 6.13
CA GLY A 64 22.26 3.95 6.14
C GLY A 64 21.04 3.05 6.37
N LEU A 65 19.96 3.56 6.99
CA LEU A 65 18.72 2.80 7.18
C LEU A 65 17.97 2.51 5.87
N LEU A 66 18.35 3.16 4.78
CA LEU A 66 17.73 2.97 3.46
C LEU A 66 18.51 1.99 2.57
N LEU A 67 19.48 1.26 3.13
CA LEU A 67 20.26 0.25 2.39
C LEU A 67 19.41 -1.01 2.14
N ARG A 68 19.65 -1.66 0.99
CA ARG A 68 18.83 -2.81 0.53
C ARG A 68 18.76 -3.98 1.51
N HIS A 69 19.84 -4.27 2.23
CA HIS A 69 19.93 -5.40 3.16
C HIS A 69 19.20 -5.16 4.49
N LEU A 70 18.66 -3.95 4.69
CA LEU A 70 17.81 -3.59 5.82
C LEU A 70 16.32 -3.58 5.46
N PHE A 71 15.98 -3.99 4.23
CA PHE A 71 14.60 -4.14 3.74
C PHE A 71 13.68 -2.93 4.04
N PRO A 72 14.04 -1.71 3.62
CA PRO A 72 13.32 -0.51 4.04
C PRO A 72 11.96 -0.39 3.35
N SER A 73 10.96 0.05 4.11
CA SER A 73 9.77 0.73 3.56
C SER A 73 10.05 2.22 3.44
N LYS A 74 9.89 2.81 2.24
CA LYS A 74 10.29 4.19 1.95
C LYS A 74 9.51 4.82 0.79
N ALA A 75 9.34 6.14 0.85
CA ALA A 75 8.83 6.93 -0.27
C ALA A 75 9.96 7.73 -0.95
N GLY A 76 10.03 7.67 -2.28
CA GLY A 76 10.94 8.43 -3.12
C GLY A 76 12.43 8.04 -3.05
N GLY A 77 13.23 8.74 -3.84
CA GLY A 77 14.67 8.48 -3.99
C GLY A 77 14.96 7.32 -4.94
N ILE A 78 16.05 6.59 -4.68
CA ILE A 78 16.44 5.41 -5.47
C ILE A 78 15.86 4.15 -4.81
N PRO A 79 15.24 3.22 -5.56
CA PRO A 79 14.75 1.95 -5.02
C PRO A 79 15.88 1.16 -4.35
N ALA A 80 15.60 0.61 -3.18
CA ALA A 80 16.50 -0.33 -2.52
C ALA A 80 16.13 -1.75 -2.99
N TRP A 81 16.63 -2.12 -4.18
CA TRP A 81 16.31 -3.38 -4.85
C TRP A 81 16.62 -4.61 -3.99
N LEU A 82 15.60 -5.46 -3.81
CA LEU A 82 15.71 -6.71 -3.08
C LEU A 82 16.59 -7.71 -3.86
N ASP A 83 16.27 -7.92 -5.14
CA ASP A 83 17.12 -8.65 -6.08
C ASP A 83 17.99 -7.66 -6.86
N PRO A 84 19.33 -7.66 -6.66
CA PRO A 84 20.21 -6.73 -7.33
C PRO A 84 20.57 -7.14 -8.77
N VAL A 85 20.16 -8.32 -9.22
CA VAL A 85 20.50 -8.89 -10.53
C VAL A 85 19.31 -8.74 -11.48
N ASN A 86 18.12 -9.16 -11.06
CA ASN A 86 16.93 -9.19 -11.92
C ASN A 86 16.10 -7.91 -11.78
N LEU A 87 16.66 -6.79 -12.25
CA LEU A 87 15.96 -5.50 -12.23
C LEU A 87 14.86 -5.42 -13.31
N PRO A 88 13.73 -4.75 -13.02
CA PRO A 88 12.71 -4.44 -14.04
C PRO A 88 13.35 -3.70 -15.22
N SER A 89 13.14 -4.20 -16.44
CA SER A 89 13.76 -3.64 -17.64
C SER A 89 12.80 -3.62 -18.83
N GLY A 90 13.15 -2.84 -19.85
CA GLY A 90 12.37 -2.74 -21.08
C GLY A 90 11.06 -1.97 -20.91
N LYS A 91 9.96 -2.51 -21.44
CA LYS A 91 8.68 -1.80 -21.50
C LYS A 91 8.03 -1.60 -20.13
N SER A 92 8.34 -2.46 -19.15
CA SER A 92 7.77 -2.36 -17.79
C SER A 92 8.30 -1.15 -17.01
N SER A 93 9.40 -0.54 -17.45
CA SER A 93 9.96 0.69 -16.86
C SER A 93 9.47 1.98 -17.52
N CYS A 94 8.59 1.90 -18.52
CA CYS A 94 8.10 3.04 -19.28
C CYS A 94 6.58 3.20 -19.14
N CYS A 95 6.10 4.44 -19.27
CA CYS A 95 4.67 4.73 -19.30
C CYS A 95 4.04 4.18 -20.58
N GLY A 96 2.95 3.43 -20.44
CA GLY A 96 2.19 2.89 -21.59
C GLY A 96 1.52 3.96 -22.48
N PHE A 97 1.41 5.21 -22.02
CA PHE A 97 0.80 6.29 -22.81
C PHE A 97 1.82 7.16 -23.54
N CYS A 98 2.84 7.65 -22.84
CA CYS A 98 3.83 8.57 -23.41
C CYS A 98 5.18 7.92 -23.72
N GLY A 99 5.43 6.68 -23.28
CA GLY A 99 6.72 5.99 -23.48
C GLY A 99 7.84 6.46 -22.55
N GLU A 100 7.66 7.57 -21.83
CA GLU A 100 8.68 8.10 -20.91
C GLU A 100 8.92 7.18 -19.71
N PRO A 101 10.14 7.14 -19.15
CA PRO A 101 10.46 6.34 -17.97
C PRO A 101 9.55 6.67 -16.78
N LEU A 102 9.09 5.63 -16.07
CA LEU A 102 8.34 5.79 -14.84
C LEU A 102 9.27 6.24 -13.70
N GLN A 103 8.73 7.03 -12.77
CA GLN A 103 9.46 7.50 -11.59
C GLN A 103 9.11 6.64 -10.38
N PHE A 104 10.13 6.31 -9.59
CA PHE A 104 9.95 5.61 -8.33
C PHE A 104 9.19 6.47 -7.31
N VAL A 105 8.16 5.91 -6.70
CA VAL A 105 7.28 6.59 -5.75
C VAL A 105 7.43 6.00 -4.36
N LEU A 106 7.28 4.68 -4.25
CA LEU A 106 7.11 3.99 -2.97
C LEU A 106 7.69 2.59 -3.05
N GLN A 107 8.32 2.17 -1.95
CA GLN A 107 8.76 0.82 -1.68
C GLN A 107 8.15 0.38 -0.35
N ILE A 108 7.52 -0.79 -0.32
CA ILE A 108 6.94 -1.39 0.89
C ILE A 108 7.55 -2.78 1.05
N TYR A 109 8.23 -3.00 2.17
CA TYR A 109 8.58 -4.33 2.61
C TYR A 109 7.33 -5.03 3.15
N ALA A 110 7.00 -6.18 2.57
CA ALA A 110 5.72 -6.86 2.80
C ALA A 110 5.98 -8.36 2.92
N ALA A 111 6.59 -8.77 4.04
CA ALA A 111 6.95 -10.16 4.30
C ALA A 111 5.73 -11.10 4.22
N VAL A 112 5.98 -12.37 3.91
CA VAL A 112 4.98 -13.44 3.96
C VAL A 112 5.52 -14.52 4.85
N GLU A 113 5.01 -14.59 6.08
CA GLU A 113 5.55 -15.50 7.10
C GLU A 113 5.37 -16.96 6.70
N ASP A 114 4.23 -17.29 6.09
CA ASP A 114 3.86 -18.66 5.73
C ASP A 114 4.53 -19.18 4.46
N ASN A 115 5.34 -18.36 3.78
CA ASN A 115 6.08 -18.77 2.58
C ASN A 115 7.57 -18.59 2.78
N VAL A 116 8.23 -19.66 3.24
CA VAL A 116 9.68 -19.71 3.45
C VAL A 116 10.51 -19.36 2.20
N ALA A 117 9.99 -19.62 1.00
CA ALA A 117 10.68 -19.29 -0.26
C ALA A 117 10.53 -17.81 -0.66
N ALA A 118 9.58 -17.09 -0.06
CA ALA A 118 9.25 -15.70 -0.38
C ALA A 118 9.11 -14.82 0.87
N PHE A 119 9.81 -15.17 1.95
CA PHE A 119 9.75 -14.44 3.21
C PHE A 119 10.04 -12.95 3.02
N HIS A 120 11.11 -12.64 2.28
CA HIS A 120 11.37 -11.26 1.86
C HIS A 120 10.64 -10.97 0.56
N ARG A 121 9.60 -10.14 0.63
CA ARG A 121 8.92 -9.59 -0.53
C ARG A 121 8.88 -8.07 -0.41
N THR A 122 8.99 -7.40 -1.53
CA THR A 122 8.95 -5.95 -1.58
C THR A 122 8.11 -5.51 -2.76
N LEU A 123 7.13 -4.63 -2.49
CA LEU A 123 6.33 -3.98 -3.51
C LEU A 123 7.02 -2.67 -3.90
N PHE A 124 7.21 -2.47 -5.20
CA PHE A 124 7.75 -1.23 -5.75
C PHE A 124 6.69 -0.56 -6.61
N MET A 125 6.42 0.71 -6.34
CA MET A 125 5.48 1.53 -7.10
C MET A 125 6.24 2.54 -7.95
N PHE A 126 5.93 2.52 -9.25
CA PHE A 126 6.44 3.46 -10.23
C PHE A 126 5.27 4.14 -10.93
N MET A 127 5.37 5.46 -11.16
CA MET A 127 4.30 6.24 -11.80
C MET A 127 4.83 7.16 -12.89
N CYS A 128 3.97 7.46 -13.88
CA CYS A 128 4.27 8.51 -14.84
C CYS A 128 4.10 9.88 -14.17
N PRO A 129 5.08 10.79 -14.25
CA PRO A 129 4.95 12.13 -13.68
C PRO A 129 4.05 13.07 -14.52
N SER A 130 3.59 12.64 -15.70
CA SER A 130 2.74 13.45 -16.57
C SER A 130 1.30 13.42 -16.10
N MET A 131 0.78 14.57 -15.65
CA MET A 131 -0.64 14.72 -15.29
C MET A 131 -1.59 14.36 -16.44
N ALA A 132 -1.20 14.61 -17.70
CA ALA A 132 -2.00 14.21 -18.86
C ALA A 132 -2.13 12.68 -18.95
N CYS A 133 -1.07 11.93 -18.60
CA CYS A 133 -1.11 10.48 -18.55
C CYS A 133 -1.94 9.99 -17.37
N LEU A 134 -1.79 10.58 -16.18
CA LEU A 134 -2.57 10.22 -15.00
C LEU A 134 -4.07 10.48 -15.15
N LEU A 135 -4.46 11.61 -15.76
CA LEU A 135 -5.86 11.92 -16.03
C LEU A 135 -6.46 11.01 -17.10
N ARG A 136 -5.71 10.69 -18.16
CA ARG A 136 -6.12 9.68 -19.14
C ARG A 136 -6.32 8.33 -18.47
N ASP A 137 -5.39 7.94 -17.61
CA ASP A 137 -5.46 6.70 -16.87
C ASP A 137 -6.72 6.59 -16.03
N GLN A 138 -7.00 7.60 -15.21
CA GLN A 138 -8.21 7.68 -14.39
C GLN A 138 -9.48 7.54 -15.23
N HIS A 139 -9.53 8.21 -16.38
CA HIS A 139 -10.67 8.12 -17.29
C HIS A 139 -10.85 6.72 -17.88
N GLU A 140 -9.75 6.03 -18.25
CA GLU A 140 -9.81 4.65 -18.73
C GLU A 140 -10.26 3.68 -17.63
N GLN A 141 -9.73 3.80 -16.42
CA GLN A 141 -10.14 2.97 -15.28
C GLN A 141 -11.63 3.12 -14.94
N TRP A 142 -12.16 4.35 -15.04
CA TRP A 142 -13.59 4.59 -14.80
C TRP A 142 -14.49 3.85 -15.79
N LYS A 143 -14.09 3.76 -17.07
CA LYS A 143 -14.86 3.04 -18.09
C LYS A 143 -14.92 1.54 -17.82
N HIS A 144 -13.90 1.01 -17.15
CA HIS A 144 -13.77 -0.42 -16.86
C HIS A 144 -14.42 -0.85 -15.54
N LYS A 145 -15.17 0.01 -14.84
CA LYS A 145 -15.90 -0.36 -13.60
C LYS A 145 -16.90 -1.52 -13.73
N HIS A 146 -17.17 -2.02 -14.95
CA HIS A 146 -18.04 -3.17 -15.22
C HIS A 146 -17.33 -4.38 -15.87
N GLY A 147 -15.99 -4.41 -15.90
CA GLY A 147 -15.23 -5.54 -16.45
C GLY A 147 -13.90 -5.75 -15.71
N ASN A 148 -13.37 -6.97 -15.76
CA ASN A 148 -12.13 -7.32 -15.04
C ASN A 148 -11.03 -6.29 -15.34
N PRO A 149 -10.44 -5.63 -14.32
CA PRO A 149 -9.44 -4.61 -14.51
C PRO A 149 -8.14 -5.27 -14.97
N CYS A 150 -7.91 -5.33 -16.28
CA CYS A 150 -6.64 -5.79 -16.82
C CYS A 150 -6.14 -4.74 -17.82
N ARG A 151 -5.02 -4.10 -17.50
CA ARG A 151 -4.22 -3.42 -18.52
C ARG A 151 -3.64 -4.48 -19.44
N ARG A 152 -3.71 -4.25 -20.75
CA ARG A 152 -2.96 -5.03 -21.75
C ARG A 152 -1.47 -4.71 -21.69
#